data_AF-A0A0D0CSS2-F1
#
_entry.id   AF-A0A0D0CSS2-F1
#
_cell.length_a   1.000
_cell.length_b   1.000
_cell.length_c   1.000
_cell.angle_alpha   90.00
_cell.angle_beta   90.00
_cell.angle_gamma   90.00
#
_symmetry.space_group_name_H-M   'P 1'
#
loop_
_entity.id
_entity.type
_entity.pdbx_description
1 polymer ?
#
loop_
_entity_poly.entity_id
_entity_poly.type
_entity_poly.pdbx_seq_one_letter_code
_entity_poly.pdbx_strand_id
1 'polypeptide(L)' 'EYEIEEILDSKVNRQCRNCQLSYLVRWTRYEGTNEETSWLLATELSHVSELVSGFHSTYLTKPSQLLN' A
#
# COMPACT_ATOMS: atom_id res chain seq x y z
N GLU A 1 17.38 -5.84 -2.16
CA GLU A 1 16.17 -5.04 -2.42
C GLU A 1 14.97 -5.87 -2.00
N TYR A 2 13.96 -5.26 -1.35
CA TYR A 2 12.75 -5.97 -0.96
C TYR A 2 11.71 -5.83 -2.08
N GLU A 3 11.18 -6.95 -2.55
CA GLU A 3 10.25 -6.99 -3.68
C GLU A 3 8.82 -7.10 -3.15
N ILE A 4 7.97 -6.13 -3.51
CA ILE A 4 6.56 -6.13 -3.17
C ILE A 4 5.82 -7.00 -4.19
N GLU A 5 5.09 -7.99 -3.69
CA GLU A 5 4.32 -8.91 -4.53
C GLU A 5 2.94 -8.33 -4.86
N GLU A 6 2.27 -7.75 -3.86
CA GLU A 6 0.86 -7.36 -3.95
C GLU A 6 0.51 -6.23 -2.98
N ILE A 7 -0.47 -5.40 -3.36
CA ILE A 7 -1.15 -4.46 -2.45
C ILE A 7 -2.47 -5.08 -2.00
N LEU A 8 -2.63 -5.27 -0.70
CA LEU A 8 -3.78 -5.95 -0.08
C LEU A 8 -4.86 -4.99 0.39
N ASP A 9 -4.47 -3.81 0.90
CA ASP A 9 -5.41 -2.84 1.45
C ASP A 9 -4.82 -1.42 1.46
N SER A 10 -5.67 -0.41 1.69
CA SER A 10 -5.25 0.96 1.97
C SER A 10 -6.09 1.59 3.08
N LYS A 11 -5.46 2.49 3.85
CA LYS A 11 -6.14 3.23 4.92
C LYS A 11 -5.57 4.63 5.08
N VAL A 12 -6.43 5.55 5.50
CA VAL A 12 -6.03 6.89 5.92
C VAL A 12 -5.98 6.93 7.44
N ASN A 13 -4.82 7.23 8.00
CA ASN A 13 -4.69 7.54 9.41
C ASN A 13 -5.17 8.97 9.67
N ARG A 14 -6.44 9.10 10.09
CA ARG A 14 -7.08 10.38 10.43
C ARG A 14 -6.71 10.90 11.82
N GLN A 15 -5.98 10.13 12.63
CA GLN A 15 -5.57 10.54 13.97
C GLN A 15 -4.34 11.46 13.95
N CYS A 16 -3.60 11.49 12.85
CA CYS A 16 -2.47 12.39 12.65
C CYS A 16 -2.94 13.73 12.09
N ARG A 17 -2.30 14.84 12.50
CA ARG A 17 -2.58 16.20 11.98
C ARG A 17 -2.50 16.27 10.44
N ASN A 18 -1.64 15.43 9.86
CA ASN A 18 -1.52 15.25 8.42
C ASN A 18 -2.07 13.87 8.13
N CYS A 19 -3.32 13.77 7.67
CA CYS A 19 -3.95 12.51 7.28
C CYS A 19 -3.00 11.71 6.36
N GLN A 20 -2.39 10.65 6.90
CA GLN A 20 -1.40 9.86 6.16
C GLN A 20 -2.07 8.66 5.50
N LEU A 21 -1.83 8.48 4.21
CA LEU A 21 -2.24 7.29 3.48
C LEU A 21 -1.17 6.21 3.61
N SER A 22 -1.60 5.01 3.99
CA SER A 22 -0.77 3.82 4.03
C SER A 22 -1.41 2.68 3.24
N TYR A 23 -0.57 1.79 2.75
CA TYR A 23 -0.94 0.58 2.03
C TYR A 23 -0.42 -0.65 2.76
N LEU A 24 -1.25 -1.68 2.83
CA LEU A 24 -0.83 -2.99 3.29
C LEU A 24 -0.23 -3.73 2.09
N VAL A 25 1.04 -4.08 2.20
CA VAL A 25 1.76 -4.81 1.15
C VAL A 25 2.00 -6.25 1.57
N ARG A 26 2.03 -7.17 0.61
CA ARG A 26 2.63 -8.51 0.75
C ARG A 26 4.04 -8.51 0.18
N TRP A 27 4.99 -9.03 0.93
CA TRP A 27 6.38 -9.16 0.50
C TRP A 27 6.61 -10.50 -0.19
N THR A 28 7.35 -10.47 -1.30
CA THR A 28 7.76 -11.68 -2.00
C THR A 28 8.69 -12.51 -1.12
N ARG A 29 8.47 -13.83 -1.06
CA ARG A 29 9.29 -14.82 -0.30
C ARG A 29 9.13 -14.80 1.22
N TYR A 30 8.22 -14.00 1.77
CA TYR A 30 7.93 -13.98 3.21
C TYR A 30 6.59 -14.67 3.54
N GLU A 31 6.04 -15.42 2.59
CA GLU A 31 4.79 -16.17 2.78
C GLU A 31 4.88 -17.12 3.98
N GLY A 32 3.87 -17.10 4.83
CA GLY A 32 3.77 -17.90 6.05
C GLY A 32 4.61 -17.39 7.22
N THR A 33 5.26 -16.22 7.08
CA THR A 33 6.06 -15.60 8.16
C THR A 33 5.31 -14.44 8.81
N ASN A 34 5.78 -14.03 9.99
CA ASN A 34 5.30 -12.80 10.65
C ASN A 34 5.72 -11.51 9.93
N GLU A 35 6.60 -11.61 8.94
CA GLU A 35 7.07 -10.51 8.10
C GLU A 35 6.40 -10.51 6.72
N GLU A 36 5.40 -11.37 6.48
CA GLU A 36 4.71 -11.49 5.19
C GLU A 36 4.09 -10.16 4.73
N THR A 37 3.59 -9.37 5.68
CA THR A 37 2.89 -8.12 5.36
C THR A 37 3.39 -6.94 6.18
N SER A 38 3.27 -5.74 5.62
CA SER A 38 3.63 -4.50 6.29
C SER A 38 2.77 -3.33 5.82
N TRP A 39 2.55 -2.35 6.70
CA TRP A 39 1.95 -1.08 6.32
C TRP A 39 3.04 -0.10 5.92
N LEU A 40 3.04 0.30 4.65
CA LEU A 40 3.97 1.30 4.10
C LEU A 40 3.26 2.61 3.80
N LEU A 41 3.98 3.72 3.89
CA LEU A 41 3.46 5.02 3.49
C LEU A 41 3.34 5.09 1.97
N ALA A 42 2.36 5.84 1.46
CA ALA A 42 2.23 6.04 0.01
C ALA A 42 3.51 6.61 -0.64
N THR A 43 4.29 7.42 0.10
CA THR A 43 5.57 7.97 -0.35
C THR A 43 6.66 6.91 -0.53
N GLU A 44 6.57 5.79 0.20
CA GLU A 44 7.52 4.66 0.11
C GLU A 44 7.20 3.74 -1.09
N LEU A 45 5.99 3.86 -1.65
CA LEU A 45 5.54 3.07 -2.80
C LEU A 45 5.70 3.78 -4.14
N SER A 46 6.47 4.88 -4.19
CA SER A 46 6.67 5.66 -5.43
C SER A 46 7.28 4.83 -6.57
N HIS A 47 8.00 3.76 -6.25
CA HIS A 47 8.68 2.87 -7.19
C HIS A 47 7.78 1.77 -7.76
N VAL A 48 6.60 1.54 -7.16
CA VAL A 48 5.66 0.45 -7.51
C VAL A 48 4.28 1.00 -7.87
N SER A 49 4.26 2.11 -8.61
CA SER A 49 3.03 2.80 -9.03
C SER A 49 2.08 1.91 -9.84
N GLU A 50 2.60 0.93 -10.58
CA GLU A 50 1.81 -0.04 -11.34
C GLU A 50 0.97 -0.93 -10.41
N LEU A 51 1.53 -1.44 -9.32
CA LEU A 51 0.80 -2.24 -8.34
C LEU A 51 -0.29 -1.43 -7.64
N VAL A 52 0.02 -0.16 -7.31
CA VAL A 52 -0.96 0.76 -6.71
C VAL A 52 -2.09 1.05 -7.69
N SER A 53 -1.78 1.24 -8.98
CA SER A 53 -2.79 1.47 -10.01
C SER A 53 -3.67 0.24 -10.26
N GLY A 54 -3.09 -0.95 -10.31
CA GLY A 54 -3.82 -2.22 -10.44
C GLY A 54 -4.78 -2.45 -9.26
N PHE A 55 -4.31 -2.17 -8.04
CA PHE A 55 -5.14 -2.23 -6.85
C PHE A 55 -6.36 -1.31 -6.95
N HIS A 56 -6.16 -0.02 -7.29
CA HIS A 56 -7.27 0.95 -7.36
C HIS A 56 -8.19 0.75 -8.56
N SER A 57 -7.73 0.08 -9.63
CA SER A 57 -8.59 -0.33 -10.74
C SER A 57 -9.61 -1.39 -10.31
N THR A 58 -9.25 -2.21 -9.32
CA THR A 58 -10.12 -3.27 -8.77
C THR A 58 -10.94 -2.77 -7.58
N TYR A 59 -10.35 -1.91 -6.74
CA TYR A 59 -10.91 -1.47 -5.48
C TYR A 59 -11.15 0.04 -5.43
N LEU A 60 -12.07 0.53 -6.27
CA LEU A 60 -12.37 1.97 -6.43
C LEU A 60 -12.80 2.69 -5.14
N THR A 61 -13.30 1.96 -4.14
CA THR A 61 -13.77 2.54 -2.87
C THR A 61 -12.66 2.66 -1.82
N LYS A 62 -11.49 2.07 -2.08
CA LYS A 62 -10.35 2.11 -1.15
C LYS A 62 -9.68 3.48 -1.22
N PRO A 63 -9.18 4.00 -0.09
CA PRO A 63 -8.50 5.29 -0.08
C PRO A 63 -7.29 5.32 -1.04
N SER A 64 -7.30 6.28 -1.97
CA SER A 64 -6.18 6.56 -2.86
C SER A 64 -5.60 7.94 -2.54
N GLN A 65 -4.36 8.20 -2.96
CA GLN A 65 -3.95 9.60 -3.10
C GLN A 65 -4.73 10.13 -4.29
N LEU A 66 -5.68 11.04 -4.05
CA LEU A 66 -6.28 11.81 -5.12
C LEU A 66 -5.12 12.44 -5.90
N LEU A 67 -4.87 11.96 -7.12
CA LEU A 67 -4.11 12.74 -8.08
C LEU A 67 -4.92 14.04 -8.25
N ASN A 68 -4.35 15.15 -7.77
CA ASN A 68 -4.86 16.49 -8.07
C ASN A 68 -4.85 16.73 -9.57
#